data_AF-A0A382ZNS3-F1
#
_entry.id   AF-A0A382ZNS3-F1
#
_cell.length_a   1.000
_cell.length_b   1.000
_cell.length_c   1.000
_cell.angle_alpha   90.00
_cell.angle_beta   90.00
_cell.angle_gamma   90.00
#
_symmetry.space_group_name_H-M   'P 1'
#
loop_
_entity.id
_entity.type
_entity.pdbx_description
1 polymer ?
#
loop_
_entity_poly.entity_id
_entity_poly.type
_entity_poly.pdbx_seq_one_letter_code
_entity_poly.pdbx_strand_id
1 'polypeptide(L)'
;MESMQKSYLFIFAGTLLAWGSAISANAEKFSVAGYTFSSPGGWKASPPSSSMRKAQFLAPGKSGESAEVVFFYFGAGGAGGVKANIDRWMGQFKNAE
;
A
#
# COMPACT_ATOMS: atom_id res chain seq x y z
N MET A 1 26.08 -35.88 29.26
CA MET A 1 25.29 -35.73 28.01
C MET A 1 25.29 -34.25 27.66
N GLU A 2 26.36 -33.79 27.02
CA GLU A 2 26.49 -32.42 26.51
C GLU A 2 26.18 -32.44 25.01
N SER A 3 25.09 -31.77 24.62
CA SER A 3 24.73 -31.61 23.21
C SER A 3 25.39 -30.35 22.64
N MET A 4 26.45 -30.54 21.84
CA MET A 4 26.99 -29.49 20.98
C MET A 4 26.03 -29.22 19.81
N GLN A 5 25.38 -28.06 19.79
CA GLN A 5 24.69 -27.55 18.59
C GLN A 5 25.74 -27.07 17.58
N LYS A 6 25.73 -27.68 16.39
CA LYS A 6 26.56 -27.27 15.24
C LYS A 6 25.93 -26.06 14.57
N SER A 7 26.65 -24.93 14.58
CA SER A 7 26.29 -23.73 13.83
C SER A 7 26.55 -23.94 12.33
N TYR A 8 25.52 -23.82 11.50
CA TYR A 8 25.65 -23.78 10.05
C TYR A 8 25.64 -22.32 9.58
N LEU A 9 26.76 -21.86 9.03
CA LEU A 9 26.90 -20.59 8.35
C LEU A 9 26.40 -20.75 6.92
N PHE A 10 25.27 -20.14 6.58
CA PHE A 10 24.81 -20.01 5.19
C PHE A 10 25.19 -18.62 4.67
N ILE A 11 26.16 -18.57 3.75
CA ILE A 11 26.38 -17.44 2.86
C ILE A 11 26.01 -17.92 1.47
N PHE A 12 25.06 -17.27 0.78
CA PHE A 12 25.12 -17.18 -0.69
C PHE A 12 24.33 -15.98 -1.25
N ALA A 13 25.10 -15.12 -1.91
CA ALA A 13 24.80 -14.25 -3.07
C ALA A 13 23.56 -13.34 -3.04
N GLY A 14 23.82 -12.06 -2.75
CA GLY A 14 22.92 -10.96 -3.13
C GLY A 14 22.89 -10.76 -4.64
N THR A 15 21.72 -10.91 -5.25
CA THR A 15 21.43 -10.38 -6.58
C THR A 15 20.73 -9.03 -6.40
N LEU A 16 21.49 -7.95 -6.58
CA LEU A 16 20.92 -6.60 -6.72
C LEU A 16 20.35 -6.48 -8.15
N LEU A 17 19.11 -6.93 -8.33
CA LEU A 17 18.31 -6.53 -9.50
C LEU A 17 17.84 -5.09 -9.26
N ALA A 18 18.62 -4.13 -9.75
CA ALA A 18 18.18 -2.74 -9.83
C ALA A 18 17.03 -2.64 -10.84
N TRP A 19 15.79 -2.76 -10.36
CA TRP A 19 14.60 -2.44 -11.13
C TRP A 19 14.53 -0.92 -11.26
N GLY A 20 15.13 -0.40 -12.33
CA GLY A 20 14.84 0.95 -12.81
C GLY A 20 13.38 1.03 -13.20
N SER A 21 12.51 1.40 -12.25
CA SER A 21 11.12 1.73 -12.56
C SER A 21 11.14 2.99 -13.41
N ALA A 22 10.87 2.86 -14.71
CA ALA A 22 10.53 4.00 -15.54
C ALA A 22 9.40 4.75 -14.84
N ILE A 23 9.66 6.00 -14.47
CA ILE A 23 8.64 6.90 -13.95
C ILE A 23 7.71 7.13 -15.13
N SER A 24 6.60 6.39 -15.19
CA SER A 24 5.53 6.72 -16.11
C SER A 24 4.98 8.07 -15.63
N ALA A 25 5.27 9.13 -16.36
CA ALA A 25 4.81 10.49 -16.04
C ALA A 25 3.28 10.64 -16.16
N ASN A 26 2.60 9.60 -16.62
CA ASN A 26 1.15 9.58 -16.80
C ASN A 26 0.44 9.01 -15.57
N ALA A 27 -0.60 9.71 -15.14
CA ALA A 27 -1.55 9.26 -14.15
C ALA A 27 -2.11 7.86 -14.50
N GLU A 28 -2.08 6.94 -13.54
CA GLU A 28 -2.69 5.62 -13.72
C GLU A 28 -4.21 5.74 -13.52
N LYS A 29 -4.97 5.18 -14.46
CA LYS A 29 -6.43 5.19 -14.43
C LYS A 29 -6.95 3.91 -13.77
N PHE A 30 -7.92 4.06 -12.87
CA PHE A 30 -8.61 2.94 -12.25
C PHE A 30 -10.10 3.25 -12.07
N SER A 31 -10.93 2.22 -12.04
CA SER A 31 -12.38 2.37 -11.88
C SER A 31 -12.89 1.65 -10.63
N VAL A 32 -13.77 2.33 -9.90
CA VAL A 32 -14.43 1.79 -8.71
C VAL A 32 -15.85 2.33 -8.61
N ALA A 33 -16.80 1.44 -8.33
CA ALA A 33 -18.23 1.79 -8.17
C ALA A 33 -18.82 2.62 -9.33
N GLY A 34 -18.38 2.37 -10.57
CA GLY A 34 -18.85 3.10 -11.76
C GLY A 34 -18.17 4.45 -12.02
N TYR A 35 -17.24 4.86 -11.15
CA TYR A 35 -16.44 6.07 -11.33
C TYR A 35 -15.03 5.72 -11.79
N THR A 36 -14.46 6.56 -12.65
CA THR A 36 -13.07 6.45 -13.11
C THR A 36 -12.24 7.56 -12.50
N PHE A 37 -11.10 7.18 -11.93
CA PHE A 37 -10.15 8.06 -11.27
C PHE A 37 -8.80 8.02 -11.99
N SER A 38 -7.95 8.98 -11.68
CA SER A 38 -6.57 9.07 -12.17
C SER A 38 -5.68 9.45 -11.01
N SER A 39 -4.57 8.74 -10.82
CA SER A 39 -3.60 9.08 -9.77
C SER A 39 -2.88 10.40 -10.09
N PRO A 40 -2.42 11.17 -9.10
CA PRO A 40 -1.52 12.28 -9.35
C PRO A 40 -0.20 11.83 -10.00
N GLY A 41 0.44 12.73 -10.75
CA GLY A 41 1.74 12.46 -11.35
C GLY A 41 2.79 12.09 -10.31
N GLY A 42 3.67 11.14 -10.66
CA GLY A 42 4.76 10.66 -9.80
C GLY A 42 4.36 9.61 -8.77
N TRP A 43 3.06 9.33 -8.59
CA TRP A 43 2.62 8.17 -7.80
C TRP A 43 2.92 6.89 -8.56
N LYS A 44 3.45 5.89 -7.86
CA LYS A 44 3.76 4.58 -8.44
C LYS A 44 2.68 3.58 -8.05
N ALA A 45 2.09 2.92 -9.04
CA ALA A 45 1.18 1.79 -8.84
C ALA A 45 1.82 0.70 -7.95
N SER A 46 1.05 0.10 -7.06
CA SER A 46 1.41 -1.17 -6.43
C SER A 46 0.22 -2.14 -6.42
N PRO A 47 0.45 -3.47 -6.46
CA PRO A 47 -0.63 -4.45 -6.38
C PRO A 47 -1.44 -4.27 -5.08
N PRO A 48 -2.77 -4.16 -5.14
CA PRO A 48 -3.60 -4.13 -3.94
C PRO A 48 -3.45 -5.41 -3.11
N SER A 49 -3.21 -5.26 -1.81
CA SER A 49 -2.94 -6.40 -0.91
C SER A 49 -4.20 -7.11 -0.38
N SER A 50 -5.40 -6.63 -0.70
CA SER A 50 -6.66 -7.30 -0.35
C SER A 50 -7.78 -6.96 -1.34
N SER A 51 -8.82 -7.79 -1.37
CA SER A 51 -9.97 -7.63 -2.28
C SER A 51 -10.72 -6.30 -2.10
N MET A 52 -10.69 -5.73 -0.90
CA MET A 52 -11.33 -4.45 -0.58
C MET A 52 -10.49 -3.24 -1.04
N ARG A 53 -9.21 -3.43 -1.37
CA ARG A 53 -8.33 -2.39 -1.94
C ARG A 53 -8.50 -2.39 -3.45
N LYS A 54 -9.05 -1.31 -4.00
CA LYS A 54 -9.34 -1.17 -5.43
C LYS A 54 -8.22 -0.52 -6.22
N ALA A 55 -7.39 0.25 -5.55
CA ALA A 55 -6.12 0.73 -6.05
C ALA A 55 -5.16 0.94 -4.88
N GLN A 56 -3.87 0.81 -5.13
CA GLN A 56 -2.81 1.03 -4.15
C GLN A 56 -1.63 1.70 -4.86
N PHE A 57 -1.02 2.68 -4.19
CA PHE A 57 0.06 3.48 -4.75
C PHE A 57 1.12 3.77 -3.70
N LEU A 58 2.35 3.99 -4.17
CA LEU A 58 3.41 4.65 -3.43
C LEU A 58 3.47 6.11 -3.89
N ALA A 59 3.14 7.02 -2.98
CA ALA A 59 3.24 8.46 -3.18
C ALA A 59 4.59 8.97 -2.67
N PRO A 60 5.37 9.72 -3.48
CA PRO A 60 6.65 10.25 -3.05
C PRO A 60 6.49 11.37 -2.01
N GLY A 61 7.27 11.32 -0.94
CA GLY A 61 7.45 12.38 0.05
C GLY A 61 8.59 13.34 -0.33
N LYS A 62 8.70 14.45 0.40
CA LYS A 62 9.67 15.52 0.08
C LYS A 62 11.12 15.15 0.38
N SER A 63 11.36 14.28 1.37
CA SER A 63 12.70 13.93 1.84
C SER A 63 13.10 12.48 1.50
N GLY A 64 12.50 11.94 0.43
CA GLY A 64 12.77 10.56 -0.01
C GLY A 64 11.96 9.48 0.73
N GLU A 65 11.15 9.84 1.74
CA GLU A 65 10.15 8.90 2.25
C GLU A 65 9.04 8.68 1.21
N SER A 66 8.26 7.62 1.39
CA SER A 66 7.05 7.38 0.59
C SER A 66 5.87 7.00 1.48
N ALA A 67 4.69 7.46 1.11
CA ALA A 67 3.44 7.04 1.74
C ALA A 67 2.76 5.96 0.87
N GLU A 68 2.18 4.95 1.51
CA GLU A 68 1.20 4.09 0.83
C GLU A 68 -0.15 4.81 0.79
N VAL A 69 -0.73 4.92 -0.40
CA VAL A 69 -2.08 5.45 -0.60
C VAL A 69 -2.98 4.35 -1.13
N VAL A 70 -4.15 4.18 -0.52
CA VAL A 70 -5.03 3.06 -0.78
C VAL A 70 -6.44 3.56 -1.03
N PHE A 71 -7.05 3.12 -2.13
CA PHE A 71 -8.46 3.33 -2.40
C PHE A 71 -9.25 2.11 -1.95
N PHE A 72 -10.06 2.26 -0.90
CA PHE A 72 -10.94 1.20 -0.41
C PHE A 72 -12.34 1.31 -0.99
N TYR A 73 -12.93 0.16 -1.31
CA TYR A 73 -14.37 0.04 -1.55
C TYR A 73 -14.90 -1.21 -0.87
N PHE A 74 -15.89 -1.00 -0.01
CA PHE A 74 -16.45 -2.04 0.85
C PHE A 74 -17.71 -2.71 0.27
N GLY A 75 -18.07 -2.39 -0.98
CA GLY A 75 -19.31 -2.84 -1.61
C GLY A 75 -20.52 -1.94 -1.30
N ALA A 76 -21.63 -2.18 -2.00
CA ALA A 76 -22.87 -1.45 -1.78
C ALA A 76 -23.43 -1.74 -0.38
N GLY A 77 -23.74 -0.70 0.40
CA GLY A 77 -24.16 -0.85 1.80
C GLY A 77 -23.03 -1.31 2.75
N GLY A 78 -21.80 -1.45 2.26
CA GLY A 78 -20.65 -1.85 3.06
C GLY A 78 -20.24 -0.81 4.10
N ALA A 79 -19.41 -1.24 5.06
CA ALA A 79 -18.81 -0.41 6.11
C ALA A 79 -19.75 0.32 7.10
N GLY A 80 -21.08 0.09 7.03
CA GLY A 80 -22.05 0.62 7.99
C GLY A 80 -22.51 2.06 7.72
N GLY A 81 -22.27 2.60 6.53
CA GLY A 81 -22.60 3.99 6.16
C GLY A 81 -21.48 4.99 6.43
N VAL A 82 -21.63 6.21 5.88
CA VAL A 82 -20.55 7.23 5.88
C VAL A 82 -20.12 7.62 7.29
N LYS A 83 -21.06 7.95 8.18
CA LYS A 83 -20.75 8.38 9.56
C LYS A 83 -20.05 7.28 10.36
N ALA A 84 -20.62 6.07 10.39
CA ALA A 84 -20.04 4.94 11.12
C ALA A 84 -18.64 4.56 10.59
N ASN A 85 -18.41 4.71 9.28
CA ASN A 85 -17.09 4.50 8.70
C ASN A 85 -16.08 5.56 9.17
N ILE A 86 -16.46 6.85 9.16
CA ILE A 86 -15.59 7.94 9.63
C ILE A 86 -15.27 7.78 11.12
N ASP A 87 -16.28 7.59 11.96
CA ASP A 87 -16.12 7.44 13.42
C ASP A 87 -15.12 6.30 13.75
N ARG A 88 -15.24 5.16 13.06
CA ARG A 88 -14.34 4.02 13.24
C ARG A 88 -12.90 4.33 12.86
N TRP A 89 -12.68 4.97 11.71
CA TRP A 89 -11.32 5.28 11.24
C TRP A 89 -10.65 6.35 12.11
N MET A 90 -11.39 7.38 12.52
CA MET A 90 -10.89 8.39 13.45
C MET A 90 -10.44 7.76 14.77
N GLY A 91 -11.24 6.83 15.33
CA GLY A 91 -10.90 6.12 16.56
C GLY A 91 -9.66 5.20 16.48
N GLN A 92 -9.09 4.97 15.29
CA GLN A 92 -7.85 4.20 15.14
C GLN A 92 -6.58 5.04 15.32
N PHE A 93 -6.69 6.37 15.31
CA PHE A 93 -5.57 7.26 15.57
C PHE A 93 -5.44 7.53 17.07
N LYS A 94 -4.23 7.44 17.60
CA LYS A 94 -3.93 7.88 18.97
C LYS A 94 -3.90 9.41 18.94
N ASN A 95 -4.77 10.07 19.68
CA ASN A 95 -4.97 11.54 19.74
C ASN A 95 -5.80 12.13 18.58
N ALA A 96 -6.89 11.49 18.19
CA ALA A 96 -7.80 12.00 17.14
C ALA A 96 -8.76 13.11 17.61
N GLU A 97 -8.38 13.86 18.65
CA GLU A 97 -9.17 14.95 19.26
C GLU A 97 -8.72 16.32 18.76
#